data_AF-A0A3R7NEU3-F1
#
_entry.id   AF-A0A3R7NEU3-F1
#
_cell.length_a   1.000
_cell.length_b   1.000
_cell.length_c   1.000
_cell.angle_alpha   90.00
_cell.angle_beta   90.00
_cell.angle_gamma   90.00
#
_symmetry.space_group_name_H-M   'P 1'
#
loop_
_entity.id
_entity.type
_entity.pdbx_description
1 polymer ?
#
loop_
_entity_poly.entity_id
_entity_poly.type
_entity_poly.pdbx_seq_one_letter_code
_entity_poly.pdbx_strand_id
1 'polypeptide(L)'
;MVMMRSGDKPVVLGNNSRALVSSQDNWLMLTLLGGDNYTSSCNKEERKAHIMFVCDRMQAELEIHTVEMLNISTSCYLLFVAGHKSICAPTPASGLSGGSIFLIIVLVTFCAYFTFGFFYLRLVRGAKGIEQIPNREFWFTVGNKLADGCGAVCRCDQYCGAGRPPSSYDGYSPIEERLAQDLQNTDRDSALLSP
;
A
#
# COMPACT_ATOMS: atom_id res chain seq x y z
N MET A 1 -28.05 -32.50 1.81
CA MET A 1 -28.84 -31.77 2.82
C MET A 1 -30.26 -32.31 2.80
N VAL A 2 -30.83 -32.62 3.96
CA VAL A 2 -32.18 -33.20 4.07
C VAL A 2 -33.04 -32.26 4.91
N MET A 3 -34.24 -31.94 4.45
CA MET A 3 -35.22 -31.21 5.25
C MET A 3 -36.27 -32.20 5.77
N MET A 4 -36.55 -32.14 7.07
CA MET A 4 -37.64 -32.88 7.68
C MET A 4 -38.76 -31.91 8.01
N ARG A 5 -39.94 -32.15 7.45
CA ARG A 5 -41.18 -31.57 7.96
C ARG A 5 -41.73 -32.55 8.98
N SER A 6 -42.12 -32.07 10.16
CA SER A 6 -42.59 -32.94 11.26
C SER A 6 -43.71 -33.86 10.76
N GLY A 7 -43.43 -35.17 10.70
CA GLY A 7 -44.36 -36.21 10.25
C GLY A 7 -44.17 -36.74 8.81
N ASP A 8 -43.30 -36.16 7.99
CA ASP A 8 -43.07 -36.56 6.59
C ASP A 8 -41.73 -37.27 6.35
N LYS A 9 -41.65 -38.03 5.23
CA LYS A 9 -40.42 -38.69 4.80
C LYS A 9 -39.30 -37.66 4.55
N PRO A 10 -38.04 -37.99 4.86
CA PRO A 10 -36.91 -37.09 4.61
C PRO A 10 -36.81 -36.77 3.11
N VAL A 11 -36.78 -35.48 2.76
CA VAL A 11 -36.61 -35.02 1.37
C VAL A 11 -35.19 -34.50 1.17
N VAL A 12 -34.50 -35.01 0.16
CA VAL A 12 -33.15 -34.57 -0.19
C VAL A 12 -33.25 -33.26 -0.98
N LEU A 13 -32.68 -32.19 -0.43
CA LEU A 13 -32.68 -30.87 -1.06
C LEU A 13 -31.51 -30.66 -2.04
N GLY A 14 -30.44 -31.43 -1.88
CA GLY A 14 -29.24 -31.33 -2.70
C GLY A 14 -28.10 -32.20 -2.19
N ASN A 15 -27.22 -32.59 -3.10
CA ASN A 15 -26.08 -33.45 -2.86
C ASN A 15 -24.80 -32.61 -2.63
N ASN A 16 -23.96 -33.01 -1.68
CA ASN A 16 -22.67 -32.37 -1.42
C ASN A 16 -21.65 -32.62 -2.57
N SER A 17 -21.84 -33.69 -3.33
CA SER A 17 -20.97 -34.05 -4.46
C SER A 17 -21.13 -33.09 -5.64
N ARG A 18 -22.25 -32.34 -5.70
CA ARG A 18 -22.54 -31.32 -6.71
C ARG A 18 -22.76 -29.96 -6.05
N ALA A 19 -21.88 -29.63 -5.10
CA ALA A 19 -21.86 -28.34 -4.46
C ALA A 19 -21.08 -27.32 -5.30
N LEU A 20 -21.67 -26.14 -5.53
CA LEU A 20 -21.00 -24.98 -6.12
C LEU A 20 -20.86 -23.90 -5.06
N VAL A 21 -19.72 -23.22 -5.07
CA VAL A 21 -19.43 -22.13 -4.14
C VAL A 21 -19.22 -20.87 -4.95
N SER A 22 -19.97 -19.82 -4.62
CA SER A 22 -19.79 -18.48 -5.16
C SER A 22 -19.54 -17.53 -4.00
N SER A 23 -18.48 -16.72 -4.09
CA SER A 23 -18.06 -15.83 -3.00
C SER A 23 -17.90 -14.41 -3.52
N GLN A 24 -18.33 -13.44 -2.72
CA GLN A 24 -18.12 -12.02 -2.93
C GLN A 24 -17.74 -11.34 -1.59
N ASP A 25 -17.49 -10.03 -1.59
CA ASP A 25 -16.91 -9.30 -0.44
C ASP A 25 -17.73 -9.42 0.86
N ASN A 26 -19.05 -9.57 0.76
CA ASN A 26 -19.97 -9.55 1.91
C ASN A 26 -20.90 -10.75 2.01
N TRP A 27 -20.85 -11.67 1.04
CA TRP A 27 -21.68 -12.87 1.04
C TRP A 27 -20.98 -14.06 0.40
N LEU A 28 -21.29 -15.24 0.91
CA LEU A 28 -20.84 -16.53 0.40
C LEU A 28 -22.09 -17.36 0.11
N MET A 29 -22.24 -17.81 -1.13
CA MET A 29 -23.37 -18.65 -1.55
C MET A 29 -22.89 -20.06 -1.84
N LEU A 30 -23.43 -21.02 -1.10
CA LEU A 30 -23.29 -22.44 -1.33
C LEU A 30 -24.53 -22.96 -2.06
N THR A 31 -24.35 -23.46 -3.27
CA THR A 31 -25.42 -24.03 -4.10
C THR A 31 -25.28 -25.54 -4.13
N LEU A 32 -26.26 -26.27 -3.61
CA LEU A 32 -26.33 -27.72 -3.64
C LEU A 32 -27.29 -28.16 -4.76
N LEU A 33 -26.76 -28.93 -5.71
CA LEU A 33 -27.51 -29.47 -6.85
C LEU A 33 -27.82 -30.96 -6.65
N GLY A 34 -28.74 -31.51 -7.46
CA GLY A 34 -29.07 -32.93 -7.47
C GLY A 34 -29.86 -33.37 -6.23
N GLY A 35 -30.88 -32.59 -5.85
CA GLY A 35 -31.90 -33.01 -4.88
C GLY A 35 -33.00 -33.84 -5.53
N ASP A 36 -33.93 -34.32 -4.71
CA ASP A 36 -35.06 -35.12 -5.19
C ASP A 36 -35.96 -34.29 -6.12
N ASN A 37 -36.60 -34.95 -7.09
CA ASN A 37 -37.54 -34.29 -8.01
C ASN A 37 -38.79 -33.77 -7.28
N TYR A 38 -39.28 -32.60 -7.69
CA TYR A 38 -40.55 -32.09 -7.19
C TYR A 38 -41.72 -33.02 -7.56
N THR A 39 -42.64 -33.23 -6.62
CA THR A 39 -43.77 -34.18 -6.78
C THR A 39 -44.93 -33.59 -7.59
N SER A 40 -45.28 -32.33 -7.33
CA SER A 40 -46.45 -31.66 -7.95
C SER A 40 -46.19 -30.24 -8.47
N SER A 41 -45.04 -29.64 -8.13
CA SER A 41 -44.69 -28.27 -8.50
C SER A 41 -43.45 -28.24 -9.40
N CYS A 42 -43.12 -27.09 -10.00
CA CYS A 42 -41.79 -26.86 -10.60
C CYS A 42 -41.40 -27.83 -11.72
N ASN A 43 -42.35 -28.20 -12.59
CA ASN A 43 -42.12 -29.09 -13.75
C ASN A 43 -41.38 -30.41 -13.42
N LYS A 44 -41.47 -30.91 -12.18
CA LYS A 44 -40.75 -32.10 -11.70
C LYS A 44 -39.22 -32.00 -11.82
N GLU A 45 -38.67 -30.79 -11.83
CA GLU A 45 -37.22 -30.59 -11.82
C GLU A 45 -36.57 -31.12 -10.53
N GLU A 46 -35.28 -31.39 -10.60
CA GLU A 46 -34.45 -31.70 -9.44
C GLU A 46 -34.40 -30.49 -8.50
N ARG A 47 -34.61 -30.71 -7.20
CA ARG A 47 -34.47 -29.66 -6.18
C ARG A 47 -33.04 -29.12 -6.15
N LYS A 48 -32.95 -27.81 -5.93
CA LYS A 48 -31.71 -27.05 -5.74
C LYS A 48 -31.83 -26.26 -4.45
N ALA A 49 -30.80 -26.28 -3.62
CA ALA A 49 -30.74 -25.50 -2.39
C ALA A 49 -29.60 -24.49 -2.45
N HIS A 50 -29.91 -23.22 -2.22
CA HIS A 50 -28.95 -22.15 -2.05
C HIS A 50 -28.87 -21.78 -0.57
N ILE A 51 -27.67 -21.77 -0.02
CA ILE A 51 -27.39 -21.33 1.34
C ILE A 51 -26.51 -20.09 1.21
N MET A 52 -27.06 -18.94 1.52
CA MET A 52 -26.40 -17.66 1.47
C MET A 52 -25.97 -17.24 2.89
N PHE A 53 -24.67 -17.18 3.09
CA PHE A 53 -24.02 -16.66 4.28
C PHE A 53 -23.78 -15.16 4.09
N VAL A 54 -24.35 -14.32 4.95
CA VAL A 54 -24.22 -12.86 4.90
C VAL A 54 -23.43 -12.37 6.10
N CYS A 55 -22.54 -11.41 5.87
CA CYS A 55 -21.86 -10.71 6.95
C CYS A 55 -22.88 -9.88 7.76
N ASP A 56 -23.11 -10.27 9.00
CA ASP A 56 -23.83 -9.47 9.99
C ASP A 56 -22.95 -9.31 11.24
N ARG A 57 -22.58 -8.08 11.56
CA ARG A 57 -21.71 -7.76 12.70
C ARG A 57 -22.45 -7.76 14.04
N MET A 58 -23.78 -7.76 14.02
CA MET A 58 -24.63 -7.66 15.20
C MET A 58 -25.07 -9.03 15.71
N GLN A 59 -25.13 -10.05 14.85
CA GLN A 59 -25.52 -11.41 15.23
C GLN A 59 -24.33 -12.20 15.77
N ALA A 60 -24.42 -12.59 17.04
CA ALA A 60 -23.47 -13.46 17.73
C ALA A 60 -23.84 -14.95 17.63
N GLU A 61 -25.10 -15.25 17.32
CA GLU A 61 -25.60 -16.61 17.08
C GLU A 61 -26.01 -16.77 15.62
N LEU A 62 -25.86 -17.97 15.08
CA LEU A 62 -26.20 -18.29 13.69
C LEU A 62 -27.72 -18.46 13.56
N GLU A 63 -28.44 -17.40 13.18
CA GLU A 63 -29.85 -17.51 12.84
C GLU A 63 -30.01 -17.87 11.36
N ILE A 64 -30.71 -18.97 11.09
CA ILE A 64 -31.02 -19.43 9.73
C ILE A 64 -32.47 -19.07 9.43
N HIS A 65 -32.68 -18.04 8.63
CA HIS A 65 -33.99 -17.74 8.07
C HIS A 65 -34.17 -18.50 6.77
N THR A 66 -35.27 -19.25 6.67
CA THR A 66 -35.71 -19.85 5.41
C THR A 66 -36.41 -18.78 4.58
N VAL A 67 -35.82 -18.36 3.47
CA VAL A 67 -36.48 -17.48 2.51
C VAL A 67 -37.14 -18.37 1.45
N GLU A 68 -38.45 -18.19 1.32
CA GLU A 68 -39.35 -19.02 0.50
C GLU A 68 -38.94 -19.12 -0.97
N MET A 69 -39.42 -20.20 -1.61
CA MET A 69 -39.23 -20.53 -3.03
C MET A 69 -39.59 -19.34 -3.94
N LEU A 70 -38.61 -18.77 -4.62
CA LEU A 70 -38.87 -17.73 -5.61
C LEU A 70 -39.46 -18.37 -6.87
N ASN A 71 -40.79 -18.34 -6.98
CA ASN A 71 -41.53 -18.92 -8.10
C ASN A 71 -41.54 -17.93 -9.29
N ILE A 72 -40.36 -17.67 -9.88
CA ILE A 72 -40.24 -16.89 -11.11
C ILE A 72 -40.18 -17.89 -12.27
N SER A 73 -41.36 -18.41 -12.62
CA SER A 73 -41.77 -18.97 -13.92
C SER A 73 -40.95 -20.07 -14.63
N THR A 74 -39.71 -20.39 -14.25
CA THR A 74 -38.87 -21.38 -14.97
C THR A 74 -37.83 -22.12 -14.13
N SER A 75 -37.55 -21.75 -12.87
CA SER A 75 -36.58 -22.51 -12.04
C SER A 75 -36.90 -22.40 -10.55
N CYS A 76 -37.20 -23.52 -9.92
CA CYS A 76 -37.47 -23.58 -8.48
C CYS A 76 -36.21 -23.88 -7.68
N TYR A 77 -36.02 -23.13 -6.60
CA TYR A 77 -34.95 -23.35 -5.65
C TYR A 77 -35.38 -22.94 -4.24
N LEU A 78 -34.71 -23.49 -3.23
CA LEU A 78 -34.86 -23.07 -1.84
C LEU A 78 -33.69 -22.16 -1.47
N LEU A 79 -33.97 -21.03 -0.83
CA LEU A 79 -32.94 -20.10 -0.34
C LEU A 79 -32.91 -20.09 1.19
N PHE A 80 -31.77 -20.39 1.77
CA PHE A 80 -31.50 -20.29 3.19
C PHE A 80 -30.56 -19.12 3.41
N VAL A 81 -30.91 -18.18 4.29
CA VAL A 81 -30.05 -17.05 4.63
C VAL A 81 -29.56 -17.22 6.06
N ALA A 82 -28.25 -17.20 6.24
CA ALA A 82 -27.61 -17.29 7.56
C ALA A 82 -26.69 -16.09 7.78
N GLY A 83 -26.90 -15.37 8.88
CA GLY A 83 -26.09 -14.22 9.29
C GLY A 83 -25.11 -14.58 10.39
N HIS A 84 -23.84 -14.19 10.28
CA HIS A 84 -22.88 -14.32 11.38
C HIS A 84 -21.68 -13.38 11.22
N LYS A 85 -21.12 -12.93 12.35
CA LYS A 85 -19.96 -12.03 12.38
C LYS A 85 -18.71 -12.64 11.74
N SER A 86 -18.52 -13.96 11.79
CA SER A 86 -17.34 -14.62 11.22
C SER A 86 -17.31 -14.67 9.70
N ILE A 87 -18.44 -14.39 9.04
CA ILE A 87 -18.54 -14.33 7.57
C ILE A 87 -18.02 -12.99 7.04
N CYS A 88 -17.99 -11.96 7.90
CA CYS A 88 -17.45 -10.68 7.54
C CYS A 88 -15.98 -10.81 7.16
N ALA A 89 -15.65 -10.36 5.96
CA ALA A 89 -14.27 -10.15 5.58
C ALA A 89 -13.58 -9.34 6.68
N PRO A 90 -12.34 -9.72 7.09
CA PRO A 90 -11.60 -8.92 8.03
C PRO A 90 -11.52 -7.52 7.45
N THR A 91 -12.22 -6.56 8.08
CA THR A 91 -12.09 -5.18 7.69
C THR A 91 -10.61 -4.87 7.72
N PRO A 92 -10.00 -4.39 6.61
CA PRO A 92 -8.63 -3.91 6.70
C PRO A 92 -8.63 -2.91 7.85
N ALA A 93 -7.82 -3.18 8.87
CA ALA A 93 -7.77 -2.33 10.04
C ALA A 93 -7.54 -0.91 9.51
N SER A 94 -8.53 -0.04 9.73
CA SER A 94 -8.54 1.34 9.23
C SER A 94 -7.54 2.16 10.04
N GLY A 95 -6.26 1.82 9.91
CA GLY A 95 -5.14 2.43 10.57
C GLY A 95 -4.10 2.83 9.55
N LEU A 96 -3.46 3.98 9.78
CA LEU A 96 -2.26 4.35 9.04
C LEU A 96 -1.23 3.23 9.20
N SER A 97 -0.58 2.84 8.09
CA SER A 97 0.52 1.88 8.16
C SER A 97 1.57 2.38 9.14
N GLY A 98 2.18 1.47 9.92
CA GLY A 98 3.25 1.83 10.85
C GLY A 98 4.39 2.60 10.18
N GLY A 99 4.66 2.30 8.90
CA GLY A 99 5.63 3.05 8.09
C GLY A 99 5.20 4.51 7.86
N SER A 100 3.93 4.76 7.58
CA SER A 100 3.40 6.11 7.40
C SER A 100 3.50 6.93 8.70
N ILE A 101 3.20 6.30 9.85
CA ILE A 101 3.31 6.94 11.16
C ILE A 101 4.77 7.34 11.43
N PHE A 102 5.72 6.43 11.19
CA PHE A 102 7.14 6.70 11.35
C PHE A 102 7.61 7.88 10.48
N LEU A 103 7.22 7.90 9.19
CA LEU A 103 7.59 8.99 8.28
C LEU A 103 7.02 10.35 8.72
N ILE A 104 5.78 10.38 9.22
CA ILE A 104 5.16 11.60 9.74
C ILE A 104 5.96 12.13 10.94
N ILE A 105 6.37 11.27 11.87
CA ILE A 105 7.18 11.66 13.03
C ILE A 105 8.50 12.28 12.58
N VAL A 106 9.24 11.60 11.70
CA VAL A 106 10.51 12.09 11.16
C VAL A 106 10.34 13.45 10.48
N LEU A 107 9.30 13.61 9.67
CA LEU A 107 9.02 14.86 8.96
C LEU A 107 8.72 16.01 9.92
N VAL A 108 7.88 15.78 10.94
CA VAL A 108 7.52 16.80 11.93
C VAL A 108 8.74 17.21 12.76
N THR A 109 9.53 16.24 13.23
CA THR A 109 10.77 16.52 13.98
C THR A 109 11.79 17.27 13.13
N PHE A 110 11.93 16.92 11.85
CA PHE A 110 12.78 17.62 10.90
C PHE A 110 12.33 19.08 10.72
N CYS A 111 11.04 19.31 10.43
CA CYS A 111 10.50 20.67 10.30
C CYS A 111 10.73 21.50 11.58
N ALA A 112 10.46 20.93 12.75
CA ALA A 112 10.70 21.60 14.03
C ALA A 112 12.18 21.95 14.23
N TYR A 113 13.09 21.03 13.91
CA TYR A 113 14.53 21.28 13.99
C TYR A 113 14.95 22.48 13.12
N PHE A 114 14.47 22.57 11.88
CA PHE A 114 14.78 23.70 11.00
C PHE A 114 14.14 24.99 11.46
N THR A 115 12.90 25.00 11.93
CA THR A 115 12.25 26.23 12.40
C THR A 115 12.91 26.76 13.66
N PHE A 116 13.03 25.96 14.72
CA PHE A 116 13.66 26.38 15.97
C PHE A 116 15.14 26.73 15.78
N GLY A 117 15.86 25.92 15.00
CA GLY A 117 17.25 26.21 14.69
C GLY A 117 17.39 27.51 13.88
N PHE A 118 16.58 27.72 12.85
CA PHE A 118 16.59 28.97 12.08
C PHE A 118 16.31 30.19 12.97
N PHE A 119 15.27 30.14 13.80
CA PHE A 119 14.94 31.22 14.73
C PHE A 119 16.09 31.49 15.71
N TYR A 120 16.72 30.45 16.24
CA TYR A 120 17.87 30.60 17.14
C TYR A 120 19.07 31.25 16.45
N LEU A 121 19.47 30.75 15.27
CA LEU A 121 20.61 31.31 14.54
C LEU A 121 20.34 32.74 14.04
N ARG A 122 19.10 33.07 13.68
CA ARG A 122 18.68 34.40 13.24
C ARG A 122 18.63 35.40 14.39
N LEU A 123 17.92 35.07 15.47
CA LEU A 123 17.59 36.01 16.54
C LEU A 123 18.70 36.12 17.58
N VAL A 124 19.37 35.01 17.92
CA VAL A 124 20.39 34.99 18.98
C VAL A 124 21.78 35.23 18.39
N ARG A 125 22.11 34.55 17.29
CA ARG A 125 23.46 34.61 16.70
C ARG A 125 23.60 35.66 15.59
N GLY A 126 22.50 36.29 15.16
CA GLY A 126 22.51 37.31 14.12
C GLY A 126 22.98 36.82 12.75
N ALA A 127 22.99 35.50 12.51
CA ALA A 127 23.49 34.91 11.28
C ALA A 127 22.65 35.36 10.07
N LYS A 128 23.29 35.62 8.93
CA LYS A 128 22.67 36.08 7.68
C LYS A 128 23.01 35.13 6.52
N GLY A 129 22.04 34.91 5.62
CA GLY A 129 22.24 34.05 4.45
C GLY A 129 22.25 32.55 4.77
N ILE A 130 23.13 31.80 4.09
CA ILE A 130 23.25 30.34 4.18
C ILE A 130 23.65 29.85 5.59
N GLU A 131 24.26 30.72 6.40
CA GLU A 131 24.62 30.45 7.79
C GLU A 131 23.43 30.29 8.74
N GLN A 132 22.20 30.48 8.25
CA GLN A 132 20.97 30.30 9.03
C GLN A 132 20.53 28.82 9.12
N ILE A 133 21.19 27.94 8.36
CA ILE A 133 20.90 26.50 8.34
C ILE A 133 21.62 25.83 9.52
N PRO A 134 20.90 25.22 10.47
CA PRO A 134 21.51 24.54 11.61
C PRO A 134 22.28 23.30 11.15
N ASN A 135 23.56 23.16 11.52
CA ASN A 135 24.45 22.08 11.11
C ASN A 135 24.56 21.90 9.57
N ARG A 136 24.84 23.00 8.85
CA ARG A 136 24.87 23.02 7.37
C ARG A 136 25.73 21.93 6.73
N GLU A 137 26.92 21.66 7.27
CA GLU A 137 27.90 20.73 6.66
C GLU A 137 27.38 19.29 6.68
N PHE A 138 26.68 18.93 7.76
CA PHE A 138 25.99 17.66 7.86
C PHE A 138 24.91 17.53 6.78
N TRP A 139 24.03 18.54 6.64
CA TRP A 139 22.92 18.48 5.68
C TRP A 139 23.38 18.51 4.22
N PHE A 140 24.45 19.23 3.90
CA PHE A 140 25.06 19.18 2.57
C PHE A 140 25.66 17.81 2.29
N THR A 141 26.36 17.22 3.26
CA THR A 141 26.89 15.86 3.14
C THR A 141 25.77 14.83 2.91
N VAL A 142 24.67 14.94 3.65
CA VAL A 142 23.50 14.08 3.48
C VAL A 142 22.85 14.28 2.10
N GLY A 143 22.66 15.52 1.67
CA GLY A 143 22.11 15.85 0.35
C GLY A 143 22.95 15.30 -0.80
N ASN A 144 24.27 15.44 -0.72
CA ASN A 144 25.20 14.88 -1.70
C ASN A 144 25.09 13.35 -1.75
N LYS A 145 25.08 12.67 -0.60
CA LYS A 145 24.91 11.20 -0.54
C LYS A 145 23.56 10.74 -1.09
N LEU A 146 22.49 11.51 -0.89
CA LEU A 146 21.17 11.21 -1.47
C LEU A 146 21.17 11.39 -2.99
N ALA A 147 21.85 12.42 -3.51
CA ALA A 147 22.02 12.64 -4.94
C ALA A 147 22.82 11.49 -5.59
N ASP A 148 23.90 11.04 -4.95
CA ASP A 148 24.70 9.89 -5.37
C ASP A 148 23.86 8.60 -5.39
N GLY A 149 23.06 8.37 -4.34
CA GLY A 149 22.14 7.23 -4.26
C GLY A 149 21.08 7.26 -5.37
N CYS A 150 20.52 8.43 -5.68
CA CYS A 150 19.58 8.60 -6.78
C CYS A 150 20.25 8.38 -8.15
N GLY A 151 21.49 8.83 -8.33
CA GLY A 151 22.28 8.53 -9.53
C GLY A 151 22.52 7.03 -9.71
N ALA A 152 22.89 6.34 -8.63
CA ALA A 152 23.11 4.89 -8.66
C ALA A 152 21.83 4.10 -8.98
N VAL A 153 20.70 4.48 -8.39
CA VAL A 153 19.42 3.75 -8.54
C VAL A 153 18.66 4.14 -9.81
N CYS A 154 18.54 5.43 -10.10
CA CYS A 154 17.71 5.94 -11.19
C CYS A 154 18.48 6.15 -12.50
N ARG A 155 19.80 6.33 -12.47
CA ARG A 155 20.62 6.53 -13.68
C ARG A 155 21.53 5.34 -14.01
N CYS A 156 21.55 4.30 -13.17
CA CYS A 156 22.43 3.14 -13.31
C CYS A 156 23.90 3.52 -13.58
N ASP A 157 24.37 4.67 -13.08
CA ASP A 157 25.68 5.23 -13.44
C ASP A 157 26.83 4.26 -13.08
N GLN A 158 26.60 3.43 -12.06
CA GLN A 158 27.55 2.42 -11.58
C GLN A 158 27.25 1.00 -12.07
N TYR A 159 26.03 0.71 -12.54
CA TYR A 159 25.61 -0.64 -12.96
C TYR A 159 25.56 -0.82 -14.49
N CYS A 160 25.46 0.26 -15.26
CA CYS A 160 25.44 0.25 -16.72
C CYS A 160 26.77 0.75 -17.32
N GLY A 161 27.90 0.24 -16.84
CA GLY A 161 29.17 0.08 -17.58
C GLY A 161 29.66 1.15 -18.59
N ALA A 162 29.31 2.42 -18.46
CA ALA A 162 29.76 3.49 -19.34
C ALA A 162 30.52 4.50 -18.50
N GLY A 163 31.85 4.31 -18.41
CA GLY A 163 32.75 5.19 -17.68
C GLY A 163 32.52 6.65 -18.04
N ARG A 164 31.93 7.39 -17.11
CA ARG A 164 32.13 8.83 -17.01
C ARG A 164 33.01 9.12 -15.80
N PRO A 165 34.02 9.99 -15.94
CA PRO A 165 34.77 10.47 -14.79
C PRO A 165 33.79 11.16 -13.82
N PRO A 166 34.06 11.09 -12.51
CA PRO A 166 33.20 11.69 -11.51
C PRO A 166 32.96 13.15 -11.86
N SER A 167 31.69 13.58 -11.87
CA SER A 167 31.37 15.00 -11.96
C SER A 167 31.83 15.66 -10.67
N SER A 168 33.06 16.15 -10.70
CA SER A 168 33.61 17.04 -9.70
C SER A 168 32.79 18.33 -9.71
N TYR A 169 31.74 18.37 -8.89
CA TYR A 169 31.14 19.63 -8.46
C TYR A 169 31.98 20.20 -7.32
N ASP A 170 33.28 20.30 -7.54
CA ASP A 170 34.21 20.99 -6.66
C ASP A 170 34.20 22.46 -7.07
N GLY A 171 33.13 23.15 -6.63
CA GLY A 171 32.94 24.58 -6.83
C GLY A 171 33.85 25.46 -5.96
N TYR A 172 34.85 24.87 -5.30
CA TYR A 172 35.90 25.60 -4.59
C TYR A 172 37.25 25.26 -5.23
N SER A 173 37.65 26.02 -6.24
CA SER A 173 39.07 26.03 -6.61
C SER A 173 39.86 26.46 -5.37
N PRO A 174 40.78 25.64 -4.84
CA PRO A 174 41.69 26.10 -3.80
C PRO A 174 42.41 27.33 -4.34
N ILE A 175 42.34 28.42 -3.58
CA ILE A 175 42.94 29.72 -3.90
C ILE A 175 44.42 29.54 -4.25
N GLU A 176 45.06 28.51 -3.68
CA GLU A 176 46.40 27.99 -3.98
C GLU A 176 46.67 27.73 -5.47
N GLU A 177 45.73 27.16 -6.23
CA GLU A 177 45.97 26.79 -7.63
C GLU A 177 45.87 28.00 -8.58
N ARG A 178 44.96 28.95 -8.27
CA ARG A 178 44.91 30.25 -8.94
C ARG A 178 46.14 31.10 -8.60
N LEU A 179 46.57 31.10 -7.34
CA LEU A 179 47.75 31.83 -6.90
C LEU A 179 49.03 31.27 -7.54
N ALA A 180 49.12 29.95 -7.70
CA ALA A 180 50.23 29.31 -8.40
C ALA A 180 50.28 29.71 -9.90
N GLN A 181 49.13 29.78 -10.58
CA GLN A 181 49.06 30.22 -11.97
C GLN A 181 49.42 31.71 -12.16
N ASP A 182 48.95 32.58 -11.25
CA ASP A 182 49.27 34.01 -11.31
C ASP A 182 50.76 34.28 -11.03
N LEU A 183 51.37 33.56 -10.08
CA LEU A 183 52.82 33.63 -9.84
C LEU A 183 53.61 33.16 -11.06
N GLN A 184 53.18 32.08 -11.73
CA GLN A 184 53.86 31.55 -12.90
C GLN A 184 53.79 32.47 -14.12
N ASN A 185 52.66 33.15 -14.32
CA ASN A 185 52.54 34.16 -15.37
C ASN A 185 53.38 35.41 -15.06
N THR A 186 53.40 35.86 -13.80
CA THR A 186 54.22 37.01 -13.37
C THR A 186 55.71 36.76 -13.60
N ASP A 187 56.20 35.55 -13.33
CA ASP A 187 57.60 35.18 -13.54
C ASP A 187 57.96 35.10 -15.03
N ARG A 188 57.03 34.60 -15.85
CA ARG A 188 57.19 34.52 -17.31
C ARG A 188 57.25 35.90 -17.96
N ASP A 189 56.42 36.83 -17.51
CA ASP A 189 56.40 38.21 -18.02
C ASP A 189 57.66 38.98 -17.59
N SER A 190 58.19 38.68 -16.40
CA SER A 190 59.46 39.24 -15.90
C SER A 190 60.68 38.78 -16.72
N ALA A 191 60.66 37.54 -17.23
CA ALA A 191 61.72 36.99 -18.08
C ALA A 191 61.70 37.53 -19.52
N LEU A 192 60.59 38.12 -19.98
CA LEU A 192 60.48 38.76 -21.30
C LEU A 192 60.91 40.23 -21.30
N LEU A 193 61.11 40.82 -20.12
CA LEU A 193 61.47 42.23 -19.93
C LEU A 193 62.95 42.45 -19.55
N SER A 194 63.74 41.38 -19.43
CA SER A 194 65.20 41.50 -19.28
C SER A 194 65.87 41.61 -20.67
N PRO A 195 66.57 42.73 -20.96
CA PRO A 195 67.19 42.99 -22.27
C PRO A 195 68.39 42.08 -22.60
#